data_AF-A0A971YVW8-F1
#
_entry.id   AF-A0A971YVW8-F1
#
_cell.length_a   1.000
_cell.length_b   1.000
_cell.length_c   1.000
_cell.angle_alpha   90.00
_cell.angle_beta   90.00
_cell.angle_gamma   90.00
#
_symmetry.space_group_name_H-M   'P 1'
#
loop_
_entity.id
_entity.type
_entity.pdbx_description
1 polymer ?
#
loop_
_entity_poly.entity_id
_entity_poly.type
_entity_poly.pdbx_seq_one_letter_code
_entity_poly.pdbx_strand_id
1 'polypeptide(L)'
;MAIQSNPPFQLALISGPITLPVTRFYDQARLDGTLQATVTIKENTDLAILFTCSDPDARLYMDGLETLPQERLAEDSSGEAYLSPGPRPIRLFSYEDFPLIPGYYWIEVVLHGEHYFAPFQVEPKRLTNAQWEVMRQELTDELHNLALDLIRQSTGIGGDLHSTMPVELLHRFIVIRQHFPSVMSALNDLLRRANHRVRKSYQLIPYYRVREFDDKAVQYRMVRPDATESMLTPVPEVDYDLPENRWVKHILRVVSSCLGEFKTAIDDYIEFIQRQIDELQEMEMQPIAAAERREKQKLLTVLHEYADAATKMTKAIELVQQAPWYNSVGSTLPLQHPQALSFDVRYSALYRLYRRLRAETIEIALDDAYSYQWKRTDQLYELWCFVKLYRALAHPRIGFQP
;
A
#
# COMPACT_ATOMS: atom_id res chain seq x y z
N MET A 1 12.27 15.90 -3.88
CA MET A 1 12.34 17.32 -4.35
C MET A 1 12.47 17.25 -5.87
N ALA A 2 11.98 18.19 -6.67
CA ALA A 2 12.06 18.06 -8.14
C ALA A 2 13.53 17.90 -8.57
N ILE A 3 13.89 16.73 -9.12
CA ILE A 3 15.23 16.48 -9.64
C ILE A 3 15.27 16.99 -11.07
N GLN A 4 16.31 17.78 -11.33
CA GLN A 4 16.92 18.11 -12.61
C GLN A 4 16.00 18.12 -13.84
N SER A 5 15.77 19.33 -14.33
CA SER A 5 15.17 19.66 -15.62
C SER A 5 16.00 19.24 -16.86
N ASN A 6 16.88 18.24 -16.76
CA ASN A 6 17.63 17.69 -17.89
C ASN A 6 18.19 16.28 -17.57
N PRO A 7 17.36 15.22 -17.64
CA PRO A 7 17.85 13.85 -17.56
C PRO A 7 18.75 13.50 -18.77
N PRO A 8 19.65 12.52 -18.65
CA PRO A 8 20.53 12.03 -19.73
C PRO A 8 19.79 11.17 -20.78
N PHE A 9 18.47 11.27 -20.85
CA PHE A 9 17.59 10.59 -21.79
C PHE A 9 16.49 11.54 -22.24
N GLN A 10 15.88 11.29 -23.40
CA GLN A 10 14.71 12.02 -23.85
C GLN A 10 13.50 11.09 -23.87
N LEU A 11 12.41 11.57 -23.30
CA LEU A 11 11.15 10.87 -23.24
C LEU A 11 10.03 11.79 -23.76
N ALA A 12 9.22 11.29 -24.68
CA ALA A 12 8.04 12.00 -25.16
C ALA A 12 6.86 11.05 -25.33
N LEU A 13 5.67 11.54 -24.97
CA LEU A 13 4.39 10.90 -25.27
C LEU A 13 3.82 11.55 -26.53
N ILE A 14 3.47 10.75 -27.52
CA ILE A 14 2.85 11.20 -28.76
C ILE A 14 1.37 10.83 -28.68
N SER A 15 0.51 11.82 -28.47
CA SER A 15 -0.95 11.66 -28.39
C SER A 15 -1.59 12.24 -29.64
N GLY A 16 -2.00 11.38 -30.57
CA GLY A 16 -2.49 11.78 -31.89
C GLY A 16 -1.45 12.62 -32.64
N PRO A 17 -1.77 13.87 -33.06
CA PRO A 17 -0.82 14.74 -33.77
C PRO A 17 0.14 15.50 -32.83
N ILE A 18 -0.01 15.38 -31.51
CA ILE A 18 0.72 16.19 -30.53
C ILE A 18 1.84 15.38 -29.90
N THR A 19 3.07 15.90 -29.94
CA THR A 19 4.20 15.36 -29.19
C THR A 19 4.39 16.15 -27.90
N LEU A 20 4.31 15.46 -26.77
CA LEU A 20 4.39 16.00 -25.42
C LEU A 20 5.70 15.54 -24.77
N PRO A 21 6.74 16.40 -24.70
CA PRO A 21 8.00 16.04 -24.07
C PRO A 21 7.83 15.96 -22.55
N VAL A 22 8.30 14.86 -21.97
CA VAL A 22 8.32 14.66 -20.51
C VAL A 22 9.61 15.28 -20.00
N THR A 23 9.49 16.42 -19.30
CA THR A 23 10.65 17.24 -18.88
C THR A 23 10.84 17.30 -17.37
N ARG A 24 9.86 16.83 -16.59
CA ARG A 24 9.91 16.81 -15.12
C ARG A 24 9.88 15.38 -14.61
N PHE A 25 10.93 15.03 -13.88
CA PHE A 25 11.09 13.73 -13.24
C PHE A 25 11.33 13.91 -11.73
N TYR A 26 11.02 12.87 -10.99
CA TYR A 26 11.16 12.81 -9.54
C TYR A 26 12.06 11.63 -9.16
N ASP A 27 12.84 11.78 -8.09
CA ASP A 27 13.66 10.72 -7.46
C ASP A 27 12.82 9.60 -6.85
N GLN A 28 11.55 9.89 -6.55
CA GLN A 28 10.66 9.02 -5.82
C GLN A 28 9.26 9.11 -6.42
N ALA A 29 8.55 7.98 -6.47
CA ALA A 29 7.10 7.94 -6.61
C ALA A 29 6.49 8.61 -5.36
N ARG A 30 6.33 9.94 -5.41
CA ARG A 30 6.00 10.79 -4.26
C ARG A 30 4.69 10.32 -3.59
N LEU A 31 4.71 10.14 -2.27
CA LEU A 31 3.59 9.59 -1.49
C LEU A 31 2.88 10.57 -0.54
N ASP A 32 3.15 11.87 -0.57
CA ASP A 32 2.38 12.86 0.21
C ASP A 32 2.24 14.19 -0.56
N GLY A 33 1.00 14.53 -0.95
CA GLY A 33 0.60 15.79 -1.59
C GLY A 33 -0.17 15.64 -2.91
N THR A 34 -0.82 16.71 -3.36
CA THR A 34 -1.56 16.78 -4.64
C THR A 34 -0.64 16.43 -5.81
N LEU A 35 -0.94 15.31 -6.49
CA LEU A 35 -0.26 14.88 -7.71
C LEU A 35 -0.39 15.97 -8.79
N GLN A 36 0.74 16.48 -9.28
CA GLN A 36 0.78 17.32 -10.47
C GLN A 36 1.36 16.48 -11.61
N ALA A 37 0.51 16.16 -12.58
CA ALA A 37 0.93 15.47 -13.79
C ALA A 37 1.96 16.29 -14.56
N THR A 38 3.03 15.63 -15.02
CA THR A 38 4.03 16.23 -15.91
C THR A 38 3.45 16.41 -17.31
N VAL A 39 2.60 15.48 -17.74
CA VAL A 39 1.92 15.49 -19.03
C VAL A 39 0.47 15.08 -18.83
N THR A 40 -0.43 15.69 -19.59
CA THR A 40 -1.85 15.34 -19.62
C THR A 40 -2.24 14.94 -21.04
N ILE A 41 -2.87 13.78 -21.18
CA ILE A 41 -3.39 13.25 -22.45
C ILE A 41 -4.89 12.97 -22.33
N LYS A 42 -5.59 12.91 -23.46
CA LYS A 42 -7.02 12.56 -23.48
C LYS A 42 -7.20 11.07 -23.76
N GLU A 43 -8.14 10.44 -23.07
CA GLU A 43 -8.55 9.04 -23.31
C GLU A 43 -8.90 8.81 -24.79
N ASN A 44 -8.77 7.55 -25.24
CA ASN A 44 -9.15 7.10 -26.58
C ASN A 44 -8.51 7.94 -27.70
N THR A 45 -7.24 8.28 -27.52
CA THR A 45 -6.41 8.97 -28.51
C THR A 45 -5.20 8.10 -28.78
N ASP A 46 -4.83 7.90 -30.06
CA ASP A 46 -3.63 7.14 -30.44
C ASP A 46 -2.43 7.59 -29.60
N LEU A 47 -1.78 6.64 -28.93
CA LEU A 47 -0.66 6.91 -28.02
C LEU A 47 0.58 6.15 -28.49
N ALA A 48 1.69 6.87 -28.59
CA ALA A 48 3.01 6.27 -28.75
C ALA A 48 3.99 6.90 -27.76
N ILE A 49 5.02 6.14 -27.39
CA ILE A 49 6.10 6.58 -26.53
C ILE A 49 7.39 6.62 -27.34
N LEU A 50 8.14 7.71 -27.21
CA LEU A 50 9.48 7.83 -27.76
C LEU A 50 10.44 7.93 -26.58
N PHE A 51 11.27 6.90 -26.41
CA PHE A 51 12.28 6.83 -25.38
C PHE A 51 13.65 6.67 -26.02
N THR A 52 14.51 7.68 -25.88
CA THR A 52 15.87 7.67 -26.42
C THR A 52 16.88 7.93 -25.31
N CYS A 53 17.94 7.13 -25.26
CA CYS A 53 19.05 7.29 -24.35
C CYS A 53 20.34 6.89 -25.08
N SER A 54 21.47 7.49 -24.69
CA SER A 54 22.79 7.08 -25.19
C SER A 54 23.24 5.74 -24.61
N ASP A 55 22.72 5.37 -23.44
CA ASP A 55 23.01 4.12 -22.77
C ASP A 55 21.99 3.05 -23.21
N PRO A 56 22.43 1.93 -23.83
CA PRO A 56 21.55 0.86 -24.27
C PRO A 56 20.93 0.06 -23.12
N ASP A 57 21.52 0.09 -21.92
CA ASP A 57 21.06 -0.68 -20.75
C ASP A 57 19.96 0.06 -19.95
N ALA A 58 19.59 1.27 -20.37
CA ALA A 58 18.50 2.03 -19.78
C ALA A 58 17.16 1.29 -19.96
N ARG A 59 16.30 1.36 -18.93
CA ARG A 59 15.02 0.63 -18.92
C ARG A 59 13.88 1.59 -18.62
N LEU A 60 12.79 1.47 -19.36
CA LEU A 60 11.56 2.20 -19.09
C LEU A 60 10.44 1.24 -18.70
N TYR A 61 9.86 1.49 -17.54
CA TYR A 61 8.72 0.79 -16.98
C TYR A 61 7.51 1.73 -16.94
N MET A 62 6.32 1.19 -17.17
CA MET A 62 5.05 1.91 -17.12
C MET A 62 3.93 0.88 -16.97
N ASP A 63 2.89 1.22 -16.20
CA ASP A 63 1.70 0.39 -16.09
C ASP A 63 1.05 0.22 -17.48
N GLY A 64 0.74 -1.02 -17.89
CA GLY A 64 0.11 -1.32 -19.18
C GLY A 64 1.08 -1.76 -20.27
N LEU A 65 2.39 -1.76 -20.05
CA LEU A 65 3.35 -2.29 -21.02
C LEU A 65 3.17 -3.78 -21.30
N GLU A 66 2.72 -4.55 -20.30
CA GLU A 66 2.43 -5.97 -20.37
C GLU A 66 1.36 -6.33 -21.42
N THR A 67 0.57 -5.34 -21.88
CA THR A 67 -0.44 -5.54 -22.92
C THR A 67 0.15 -5.52 -24.33
N LEU A 68 1.39 -5.07 -24.50
CA LEU A 68 2.06 -5.02 -25.80
C LEU A 68 2.60 -6.40 -26.21
N PRO A 69 2.73 -6.66 -27.53
CA PRO A 69 3.35 -7.90 -28.01
C PRO A 69 4.77 -8.06 -27.44
N GLN A 70 5.08 -9.27 -26.96
CA GLN A 70 6.36 -9.59 -26.31
C GLN A 70 7.57 -9.30 -27.20
N GLU A 71 7.41 -9.28 -28.53
CA GLU A 71 8.50 -8.92 -29.47
C GLU A 71 8.96 -7.46 -29.35
N ARG A 72 8.19 -6.59 -28.68
CA ARG A 72 8.50 -5.18 -28.46
C ARG A 72 9.01 -4.87 -27.05
N LEU A 73 9.01 -5.86 -26.16
CA LEU A 73 9.36 -5.71 -24.75
C LEU A 73 10.60 -6.57 -24.45
N ALA A 74 11.41 -6.10 -23.52
CA ALA A 74 12.44 -6.92 -22.89
C ALA A 74 12.00 -7.27 -21.46
N GLU A 75 12.48 -8.39 -20.93
CA GLU A 75 12.20 -8.83 -19.56
C GLU A 75 13.46 -8.70 -18.72
N ASP A 76 13.31 -8.24 -17.47
CA ASP A 76 14.41 -8.21 -16.52
C ASP A 76 14.53 -9.53 -15.73
N SER A 77 15.51 -9.61 -14.82
CA SER A 77 15.74 -10.80 -14.00
C SER A 77 14.59 -11.17 -13.05
N SER A 78 13.65 -10.25 -12.82
CA SER A 78 12.44 -10.46 -12.03
C SER A 78 11.24 -10.88 -12.89
N GLY A 79 11.37 -10.86 -14.22
CA GLY A 79 10.27 -11.12 -15.15
C GLY A 79 9.38 -9.91 -15.42
N GLU A 80 9.81 -8.70 -15.04
CA GLU A 80 9.08 -7.46 -15.32
C GLU A 80 9.41 -6.96 -16.73
N ALA A 81 8.38 -6.56 -17.47
CA ALA A 81 8.51 -6.09 -18.84
C ALA A 81 8.94 -4.61 -18.89
N TYR A 82 9.93 -4.31 -19.72
CA TYR A 82 10.43 -2.94 -19.92
C TYR A 82 10.69 -2.62 -21.40
N LEU A 83 10.70 -1.33 -21.71
CA LEU A 83 11.10 -0.80 -23.01
C LEU A 83 12.58 -0.40 -23.00
N SER A 84 13.33 -0.90 -23.97
CA SER A 84 14.70 -0.46 -24.28
C SER A 84 14.68 0.87 -25.06
N PRO A 85 15.72 1.70 -24.93
CA PRO A 85 15.82 2.94 -25.68
C PRO A 85 15.93 2.69 -27.18
N GLY A 86 15.23 3.50 -27.98
CA GLY A 86 15.23 3.35 -29.43
C GLY A 86 14.82 4.63 -30.16
N PRO A 87 15.32 4.87 -31.39
CA PRO A 87 15.06 6.10 -32.14
C PRO A 87 13.65 6.17 -32.73
N ARG A 88 12.87 5.09 -32.64
CA ARG A 88 11.52 4.99 -33.22
C ARG A 88 10.47 5.02 -32.12
N PRO A 89 9.38 5.79 -32.29
CA PRO A 89 8.26 5.73 -31.38
C PRO A 89 7.64 4.33 -31.36
N ILE A 90 7.35 3.84 -30.17
CA ILE A 90 6.66 2.57 -29.93
C ILE A 90 5.20 2.89 -29.66
N ARG A 91 4.31 2.34 -30.46
CA ARG A 91 2.87 2.55 -30.29
C ARG A 91 2.39 1.79 -29.05
N LEU A 92 1.82 2.53 -28.11
CA LEU A 92 1.20 2.02 -26.89
C LEU A 92 -0.29 1.72 -27.10
N PHE A 93 -0.98 2.55 -27.87
CA PHE A 93 -2.40 2.38 -28.15
C PHE A 93 -2.76 2.77 -29.60
N SER A 94 -3.51 1.89 -30.25
CA SER A 94 -4.30 2.10 -31.46
C SER A 94 -5.78 1.84 -31.13
N TYR A 95 -6.72 2.34 -31.92
CA TYR A 95 -8.15 1.96 -31.81
C TYR A 95 -8.44 0.44 -31.80
N GLU A 96 -7.45 -0.40 -32.18
CA GLU A 96 -7.50 -1.86 -32.16
C GLU A 96 -6.99 -2.47 -30.83
N ASP A 97 -6.30 -1.70 -29.99
CA ASP A 97 -5.69 -2.11 -28.72
C ASP A 97 -6.54 -1.67 -27.50
N PHE A 98 -6.15 -2.04 -26.28
CA PHE A 98 -6.83 -1.59 -25.05
C PHE A 98 -6.43 -0.13 -24.70
N PRO A 99 -7.39 0.82 -24.59
CA PRO A 99 -7.08 2.20 -24.25
C PRO A 99 -6.66 2.37 -22.80
N LEU A 100 -5.72 3.28 -22.55
CA LEU A 100 -5.50 3.81 -21.21
C LEU A 100 -6.77 4.51 -20.72
N ILE A 101 -7.20 4.15 -19.52
CA ILE A 101 -8.43 4.62 -18.90
C ILE A 101 -8.12 5.92 -18.14
N PRO A 102 -9.07 6.85 -17.91
CA PRO A 102 -8.79 8.03 -17.12
C PRO A 102 -8.26 7.71 -15.71
N GLY A 103 -7.17 8.40 -15.35
CA GLY A 103 -6.41 8.09 -14.15
C GLY A 103 -5.02 8.73 -14.16
N TYR A 104 -4.29 8.54 -13.07
CA TYR A 104 -2.88 8.89 -12.97
C TYR A 104 -2.04 7.64 -13.20
N TYR A 105 -1.03 7.77 -14.04
CA TYR A 105 -0.10 6.72 -14.40
C TYR A 105 1.32 7.18 -14.12
N TRP A 106 2.20 6.22 -13.87
CA TRP A 106 3.62 6.48 -13.67
C TRP A 106 4.44 5.92 -14.82
N ILE A 107 5.41 6.72 -15.27
CA ILE A 107 6.52 6.25 -16.06
C ILE A 107 7.74 6.24 -15.15
N GLU A 108 8.47 5.14 -15.15
CA GLU A 108 9.72 4.97 -14.44
C GLU A 108 10.83 4.70 -15.44
N VAL A 109 11.90 5.49 -15.38
CA VAL A 109 13.12 5.22 -16.15
C VAL A 109 14.22 4.84 -15.18
N VAL A 110 14.85 3.70 -15.40
CA VAL A 110 15.98 3.19 -14.61
C VAL A 110 17.25 3.31 -15.43
N LEU A 111 18.23 4.01 -14.89
CA LEU A 111 19.52 4.25 -15.53
C LEU A 111 20.64 4.18 -14.50
N HIS A 112 21.62 3.29 -14.69
CA HIS A 112 22.73 3.07 -13.75
C HIS A 112 22.31 2.86 -12.28
N GLY A 113 21.11 2.31 -12.05
CA GLY A 113 20.54 2.11 -10.70
C GLY A 113 19.84 3.34 -10.10
N GLU A 114 19.80 4.46 -10.82
CA GLU A 114 18.99 5.63 -10.48
C GLU A 114 17.60 5.54 -11.12
N HIS A 115 16.57 5.93 -10.37
CA HIS A 115 15.17 5.82 -10.77
C HIS A 115 14.57 7.22 -11.00
N TYR A 116 13.94 7.41 -12.16
CA TYR A 116 13.31 8.67 -12.57
C TYR A 116 11.83 8.46 -12.82
N PHE A 117 11.00 9.00 -11.94
CA PHE A 117 9.55 8.86 -11.98
C PHE A 117 8.90 10.08 -12.64
N ALA A 118 7.97 9.87 -13.55
CA ALA A 118 7.16 10.91 -14.17
C ALA A 118 5.67 10.53 -14.13
N PRO A 119 4.84 11.23 -13.35
CA PRO A 119 3.41 11.02 -13.37
C PRO A 119 2.81 11.68 -14.61
N PHE A 120 1.90 11.00 -15.29
CA PHE A 120 1.06 11.60 -16.32
C PHE A 120 -0.41 11.29 -16.04
N GLN A 121 -1.30 12.14 -16.56
CA GLN A 121 -2.74 12.01 -16.35
C GLN A 121 -3.45 11.73 -17.68
N VAL A 122 -4.33 10.75 -17.66
CA VAL A 122 -5.30 10.51 -18.72
C VAL A 122 -6.62 11.16 -18.31
N GLU A 123 -7.09 12.12 -19.10
CA GLU A 123 -8.34 12.81 -18.88
C GLU A 123 -9.50 12.20 -19.69
N PRO A 124 -10.72 12.17 -19.12
CA PRO A 124 -11.90 11.80 -19.87
C PRO A 124 -12.16 12.79 -21.02
N LYS A 125 -12.61 12.26 -22.17
CA LYS A 125 -12.82 13.05 -23.38
C LYS A 125 -14.18 13.77 -23.38
N ARG A 126 -15.15 13.19 -22.69
CA ARG A 126 -16.58 13.61 -22.72
C ARG A 126 -17.11 14.12 -21.38
N LEU A 127 -16.33 14.00 -20.30
CA LEU A 127 -16.69 14.47 -18.96
C LEU A 127 -15.61 15.44 -18.47
N THR A 128 -15.98 16.37 -17.59
CA THR A 128 -14.97 17.13 -16.85
C THR A 128 -14.36 16.25 -15.76
N ASN A 129 -13.10 16.49 -15.37
CA ASN A 129 -12.47 15.77 -14.26
C ASN A 129 -13.31 15.81 -12.98
N ALA A 130 -13.94 16.95 -12.67
CA ALA A 130 -14.82 17.07 -11.51
C ALA A 130 -16.07 16.19 -11.60
N GLN A 131 -16.72 16.11 -12.77
CA GLN A 131 -17.89 15.23 -12.97
C GLN A 131 -17.51 13.75 -12.90
N TRP A 132 -16.36 13.40 -13.49
CA TRP A 132 -15.82 12.04 -13.43
C TRP A 132 -15.50 11.65 -11.99
N GLU A 133 -14.89 12.55 -11.23
CA GLU A 133 -14.55 12.36 -9.81
C GLU A 133 -15.80 12.14 -8.95
N VAL A 134 -16.84 12.95 -9.13
CA VAL A 134 -18.12 12.76 -8.44
C VAL A 134 -18.76 11.43 -8.79
N MET A 135 -18.81 11.09 -10.09
CA MET A 135 -19.37 9.81 -10.56
C MET A 135 -18.60 8.62 -9.97
N ARG A 136 -17.27 8.71 -9.94
CA ARG A 136 -16.38 7.72 -9.33
C ARG A 136 -16.67 7.57 -7.86
N GLN A 137 -16.71 8.67 -7.11
CA GLN A 137 -16.97 8.65 -5.67
C GLN A 137 -18.33 8.00 -5.38
N GLU A 138 -19.40 8.44 -6.05
CA GLU A 138 -20.74 7.89 -5.84
C GLU A 138 -20.83 6.39 -6.17
N LEU A 139 -20.16 5.92 -7.22
CA LEU A 139 -20.08 4.50 -7.53
C LEU A 139 -19.25 3.73 -6.50
N THR A 140 -18.16 4.31 -6.02
CA THR A 140 -17.29 3.70 -5.00
C THR A 140 -18.07 3.51 -3.71
N ASP A 141 -18.80 4.53 -3.28
CA ASP A 141 -19.65 4.49 -2.09
C ASP A 141 -20.77 3.44 -2.24
N GLU A 142 -21.32 3.27 -3.44
CA GLU A 142 -22.38 2.27 -3.66
C GLU A 142 -21.83 0.84 -3.75
N LEU A 143 -20.71 0.64 -4.45
CA LEU A 143 -20.00 -0.65 -4.47
C LEU A 143 -19.49 -1.01 -3.09
N HIS A 144 -19.06 -0.02 -2.30
CA HIS A 144 -18.75 -0.17 -0.89
C HIS A 144 -19.97 -0.74 -0.17
N ASN A 145 -21.12 -0.05 -0.16
CA ASN A 145 -22.32 -0.56 0.51
C ASN A 145 -22.74 -1.96 0.03
N LEU A 146 -22.69 -2.23 -1.27
CA LEU A 146 -23.05 -3.54 -1.84
C LEU A 146 -22.08 -4.66 -1.49
N ALA A 147 -20.77 -4.41 -1.53
CA ALA A 147 -19.76 -5.38 -1.12
C ALA A 147 -19.87 -5.66 0.38
N LEU A 148 -20.21 -4.65 1.17
CA LEU A 148 -20.46 -4.79 2.60
C LEU A 148 -21.74 -5.55 2.89
N ASP A 149 -22.81 -5.33 2.13
CA ASP A 149 -24.05 -6.11 2.23
C ASP A 149 -23.85 -7.55 1.74
N LEU A 150 -23.00 -7.78 0.74
CA LEU A 150 -22.58 -9.12 0.31
C LEU A 150 -21.72 -9.82 1.35
N ILE A 151 -20.78 -9.11 2.00
CA ILE A 151 -20.02 -9.66 3.12
C ILE A 151 -21.01 -10.01 4.24
N ARG A 152 -21.95 -9.13 4.58
CA ARG A 152 -23.00 -9.41 5.59
C ARG A 152 -23.84 -10.64 5.24
N GLN A 153 -24.30 -10.75 4.00
CA GLN A 153 -25.10 -11.89 3.53
C GLN A 153 -24.29 -13.19 3.45
N SER A 154 -23.06 -13.15 2.95
CA SER A 154 -22.22 -14.33 2.77
C SER A 154 -21.62 -14.87 4.07
N THR A 155 -21.47 -14.03 5.10
CA THR A 155 -21.04 -14.47 6.44
C THR A 155 -22.20 -14.74 7.40
N GLY A 156 -23.46 -14.50 7.00
CA GLY A 156 -24.65 -14.69 7.84
C GLY A 156 -24.88 -13.57 8.86
N ILE A 157 -24.19 -12.43 8.75
CA ILE A 157 -24.28 -11.20 9.59
C ILE A 157 -25.50 -10.36 9.15
N GLY A 158 -26.69 -10.97 9.09
CA GLY A 158 -27.94 -10.30 8.74
C GLY A 158 -28.86 -10.15 9.95
N GLY A 159 -29.30 -8.94 10.27
CA GLY A 159 -30.44 -8.75 11.18
C GLY A 159 -30.67 -7.34 11.71
N ASP A 160 -29.79 -6.82 12.58
CA ASP A 160 -30.13 -5.69 13.44
C ASP A 160 -29.16 -4.49 13.33
N LEU A 161 -29.72 -3.34 12.94
CA LEU A 161 -29.01 -2.06 12.77
C LEU A 161 -28.37 -1.49 14.04
N HIS A 162 -28.67 -2.03 15.23
CA HIS A 162 -28.30 -1.39 16.50
C HIS A 162 -27.04 -1.95 17.19
N SER A 163 -26.47 -3.05 16.70
CA SER A 163 -25.31 -3.72 17.32
C SER A 163 -24.44 -4.50 16.31
N THR A 164 -24.32 -3.99 15.08
CA THR A 164 -23.50 -4.65 14.05
C THR A 164 -22.02 -4.25 14.17
N MET A 165 -21.12 -5.20 13.93
CA MET A 165 -19.67 -4.94 13.76
C MET A 165 -19.42 -3.73 12.84
N PRO A 166 -18.60 -2.75 13.27
CA PRO A 166 -18.22 -1.64 12.41
C PRO A 166 -17.53 -2.18 11.16
N VAL A 167 -18.06 -1.78 10.02
CA VAL A 167 -17.74 -2.43 8.76
C VAL A 167 -16.33 -2.04 8.30
N GLU A 168 -15.88 -0.84 8.66
CA GLU A 168 -14.53 -0.36 8.46
C GLU A 168 -13.50 -1.22 9.22
N LEU A 169 -13.85 -1.69 10.42
CA LEU A 169 -12.98 -2.56 11.21
C LEU A 169 -12.88 -3.96 10.60
N LEU A 170 -14.00 -4.51 10.12
CA LEU A 170 -14.01 -5.80 9.41
C LEU A 170 -13.16 -5.73 8.13
N HIS A 171 -13.31 -4.66 7.35
CA HIS A 171 -12.50 -4.45 6.15
C HIS A 171 -11.00 -4.39 6.47
N ARG A 172 -10.59 -3.56 7.44
CA ARG A 172 -9.19 -3.46 7.88
C ARG A 172 -8.63 -4.81 8.31
N PHE A 173 -9.42 -5.61 9.04
CA PHE A 173 -9.03 -6.96 9.42
C PHE A 173 -8.85 -7.89 8.21
N ILE A 174 -9.76 -7.88 7.24
CA ILE A 174 -9.66 -8.71 6.02
C ILE A 174 -8.38 -8.36 5.24
N VAL A 175 -8.07 -7.08 5.07
CA VAL A 175 -6.84 -6.62 4.41
C VAL A 175 -5.61 -7.12 5.17
N ILE A 176 -5.58 -6.96 6.50
CA ILE A 176 -4.47 -7.46 7.33
C ILE A 176 -4.32 -8.96 7.14
N ARG A 177 -5.42 -9.71 7.22
CA ARG A 177 -5.44 -11.18 7.10
C ARG A 177 -4.90 -11.66 5.75
N GLN A 178 -5.28 -10.99 4.65
CA GLN A 178 -4.83 -11.34 3.30
C GLN A 178 -3.31 -11.20 3.14
N HIS A 179 -2.72 -10.14 3.71
CA HIS A 179 -1.28 -9.89 3.62
C HIS A 179 -0.46 -10.56 4.72
N PHE A 180 -1.14 -11.11 5.72
CA PHE A 180 -0.48 -11.63 6.91
C PHE A 180 0.55 -12.74 6.65
N PRO A 181 0.39 -13.65 5.66
CA PRO A 181 1.42 -14.65 5.37
C PRO A 181 2.78 -14.04 4.99
N SER A 182 2.78 -13.02 4.12
CA SER A 182 3.99 -12.30 3.71
C SER A 182 4.56 -11.48 4.89
N VAL A 183 3.70 -10.81 5.63
CA VAL A 183 4.07 -10.04 6.82
C VAL A 183 4.67 -10.94 7.90
N MET A 184 4.11 -12.12 8.14
CA MET A 184 4.63 -13.08 9.12
C MET A 184 6.05 -13.52 8.78
N SER A 185 6.35 -13.78 7.50
CA SER A 185 7.72 -14.09 7.06
C SER A 185 8.66 -12.93 7.39
N ALA A 186 8.25 -11.70 7.05
CA ALA A 186 9.03 -10.50 7.35
C ALA A 186 9.25 -10.29 8.85
N LEU A 187 8.23 -10.51 9.68
CA LEU A 187 8.32 -10.41 11.14
C LEU A 187 9.32 -11.41 11.71
N ASN A 188 9.29 -12.66 11.24
CA ASN A 188 10.24 -13.70 11.68
C ASN A 188 11.69 -13.35 11.33
N ASP A 189 11.93 -12.77 10.16
CA ASP A 189 13.25 -12.35 9.75
C ASP A 189 13.73 -11.12 10.54
N LEU A 190 12.85 -10.14 10.78
CA LEU A 190 13.15 -8.96 11.58
C LEU A 190 13.37 -9.28 13.06
N LEU A 191 12.71 -10.32 13.58
CA LEU A 191 12.97 -10.83 14.93
C LEU A 191 14.41 -11.33 15.06
N ARG A 192 14.93 -11.98 14.02
CA ARG A 192 16.29 -12.55 14.01
C ARG A 192 17.36 -11.51 13.68
N ARG A 193 17.09 -10.63 12.71
CA ARG A 193 18.10 -9.71 12.17
C ARG A 193 17.47 -8.43 11.63
N ALA A 194 17.30 -7.42 12.46
CA ALA A 194 17.01 -6.06 11.97
C ALA A 194 18.25 -5.45 11.29
N ASN A 195 18.02 -4.53 10.35
CA ASN A 195 19.09 -3.72 9.77
C ASN A 195 19.73 -2.88 10.87
N HIS A 196 21.05 -2.77 10.82
CA HIS A 196 21.84 -2.02 11.79
C HIS A 196 23.02 -1.38 11.09
N ARG A 197 23.54 -0.31 11.71
CA ARG A 197 24.77 0.34 11.29
C ARG A 197 25.75 0.30 12.45
N VAL A 198 27.04 0.13 12.15
CA VAL A 198 28.09 0.26 13.16
C VAL A 198 28.46 1.74 13.28
N ARG A 199 28.36 2.29 14.49
CA ARG A 199 28.77 3.67 14.81
C ARG A 199 29.91 3.64 15.82
N LYS A 200 30.87 4.56 15.71
CA LYS A 200 31.89 4.78 16.73
C LYS A 200 31.29 5.62 17.86
N SER A 201 31.12 5.05 19.05
CA SER A 201 30.84 5.81 20.27
C SER A 201 32.12 5.99 21.07
N TYR A 202 32.37 7.20 21.57
CA TYR A 202 33.60 7.52 22.27
C TYR A 202 33.38 7.33 23.77
N GLN A 203 34.05 6.35 24.35
CA GLN A 203 33.90 5.97 25.76
C GLN A 203 35.23 6.12 26.50
N LEU A 204 35.17 6.53 27.76
CA LEU A 204 36.33 6.56 28.64
C LEU A 204 36.62 5.13 29.11
N ILE A 205 37.71 4.56 28.59
CA ILE A 205 38.14 3.20 28.94
C ILE A 205 39.54 3.22 29.53
N PRO A 206 39.87 2.27 30.43
CA PRO A 206 41.22 2.14 30.95
C PRO A 206 42.24 1.85 29.85
N TYR A 207 43.46 2.36 30.00
CA TYR A 207 44.53 2.27 28.97
C TYR A 207 44.79 0.84 28.47
N TYR A 208 44.74 -0.16 29.36
CA TYR A 208 44.98 -1.55 28.99
C TYR A 208 43.88 -2.16 28.09
N ARG A 209 42.73 -1.49 27.92
CA ARG A 209 41.64 -1.90 27.03
C ARG A 209 41.57 -1.08 25.74
N VAL A 210 42.44 -0.09 25.56
CA VAL A 210 42.48 0.76 24.36
C VAL A 210 43.00 -0.06 23.19
N ARG A 211 42.19 -0.18 22.14
CA ARG A 211 42.54 -0.93 20.91
C ARG A 211 42.91 -0.03 19.75
N GLU A 212 42.30 1.15 19.66
CA GLU A 212 42.51 2.11 18.56
C GLU A 212 42.82 3.49 19.11
N PHE A 213 43.67 4.23 18.40
CA PHE A 213 44.05 5.60 18.69
C PHE A 213 43.62 6.48 17.52
N ASP A 214 42.74 7.44 17.78
CA ASP A 214 42.15 8.34 16.76
C ASP A 214 42.38 9.80 17.16
N ASP A 215 42.23 10.73 16.22
CA ASP A 215 42.54 12.15 16.41
C ASP A 215 41.76 12.79 17.55
N LYS A 216 40.50 12.37 17.76
CA LYS A 216 39.69 12.82 18.92
C LYS A 216 40.21 12.31 20.26
N ALA A 217 40.79 11.11 20.28
CA ALA A 217 41.41 10.54 21.47
C ALA A 217 42.69 11.33 21.82
N VAL A 218 43.46 11.74 20.80
CA VAL A 218 44.63 12.61 20.94
C VAL A 218 44.23 13.99 21.47
N GLN A 219 43.21 14.63 20.88
CA GLN A 219 42.70 15.92 21.33
C GLN A 219 42.23 15.87 22.79
N TYR A 220 41.49 14.82 23.18
CA TYR A 220 41.06 14.65 24.56
C TYR A 220 42.26 14.60 25.54
N ARG A 221 43.33 13.90 25.15
CA ARG A 221 44.56 13.80 25.96
C ARG A 221 45.33 15.11 26.05
N MET A 222 45.33 15.92 24.99
CA MET A 222 45.93 17.26 25.01
C MET A 222 45.17 18.21 25.95
N VAL A 223 43.84 18.09 26.01
CA VAL A 223 42.99 18.92 26.89
C VAL A 223 43.04 18.45 28.34
N ARG A 224 43.24 17.15 28.60
CA ARG A 224 43.35 16.58 29.96
C ARG A 224 44.61 15.70 30.11
N PRO A 225 45.80 16.31 30.30
CA PRO A 225 47.04 15.57 30.47
C PRO A 225 47.10 14.77 31.79
N ASP A 226 46.37 15.21 32.82
CA ASP A 226 46.35 14.59 34.15
C ASP A 226 45.51 13.31 34.23
N ALA A 227 44.71 13.01 33.20
CA ALA A 227 43.91 11.80 33.13
C ALA A 227 44.74 10.63 32.59
N THR A 228 45.60 10.07 33.44
CA THR A 228 46.52 8.95 33.09
C THR A 228 45.89 7.57 33.18
N GLU A 229 44.75 7.41 33.86
CA GLU A 229 44.14 6.10 34.10
C GLU A 229 43.15 5.68 33.00
N SER A 230 42.55 6.64 32.30
CA SER A 230 41.51 6.38 31.30
C SER A 230 41.63 7.29 30.09
N MET A 231 41.20 6.79 28.93
CA MET A 231 41.31 7.48 27.65
C MET A 231 40.00 7.38 26.87
N LEU A 232 39.62 8.49 26.24
CA LEU A 232 38.46 8.56 25.37
C LEU A 232 38.76 7.82 24.06
N THR A 233 38.16 6.66 23.86
CA THR A 233 38.48 5.75 22.75
C THR A 233 37.23 5.44 21.94
N PRO A 234 37.31 5.36 20.59
CA PRO A 234 36.19 4.89 19.79
C PRO A 234 35.94 3.40 20.03
N VAL A 235 34.73 3.07 20.48
CA VAL A 235 34.22 1.70 20.61
C VAL A 235 33.17 1.51 19.50
N PRO A 236 33.25 0.44 18.70
CA PRO A 236 32.21 0.12 17.73
C PRO A 236 30.94 -0.31 18.47
N GLU A 237 29.84 0.40 18.20
CA GLU A 237 28.53 0.15 18.77
C GLU A 237 27.53 -0.11 17.66
N VAL A 238 26.62 -1.06 17.89
CA VAL A 238 25.57 -1.41 16.95
C VAL A 238 24.40 -0.46 17.14
N ASP A 239 24.13 0.34 16.12
CA ASP A 239 23.03 1.30 16.08
C ASP A 239 21.88 0.73 15.24
N TYR A 240 20.76 0.46 15.91
CA TYR A 240 19.52 0.01 15.29
C TYR A 240 18.59 1.17 14.92
N ASP A 241 18.89 2.41 15.32
CA ASP A 241 18.00 3.56 15.12
C ASP A 241 18.08 4.12 13.70
N LEU A 242 17.71 3.27 12.74
CA LEU A 242 17.68 3.57 11.31
C LEU A 242 16.28 4.02 10.87
N PRO A 243 16.17 4.88 9.84
CA PRO A 243 14.90 5.34 9.30
C PRO A 243 13.90 4.22 8.99
N GLU A 244 14.35 3.12 8.39
CA GLU A 244 13.53 1.96 8.05
C GLU A 244 13.03 1.20 9.28
N ASN A 245 13.83 1.12 10.35
CA ASN A 245 13.41 0.49 11.61
C ASN A 245 12.38 1.36 12.34
N ARG A 246 12.49 2.69 12.25
CA ARG A 246 11.46 3.62 12.77
C ARG A 246 10.15 3.48 12.02
N TRP A 247 10.21 3.28 10.70
CA TRP A 247 9.02 2.98 9.89
C TRP A 247 8.37 1.66 10.29
N VAL A 248 9.13 0.57 10.43
CA VAL A 248 8.60 -0.70 10.93
C VAL A 248 7.93 -0.50 12.29
N LYS A 249 8.58 0.22 13.21
CA LYS A 249 8.02 0.54 14.53
C LYS A 249 6.68 1.25 14.43
N HIS A 250 6.56 2.23 13.54
CA HIS A 250 5.30 2.93 13.28
C HIS A 250 4.22 2.01 12.70
N ILE A 251 4.56 1.23 11.66
CA ILE A 251 3.64 0.32 10.99
C ILE A 251 3.08 -0.70 11.99
N LEU A 252 3.94 -1.33 12.78
CA LEU A 252 3.52 -2.31 13.78
C LEU A 252 2.58 -1.71 14.82
N ARG A 253 2.78 -0.45 15.23
CA ARG A 253 1.85 0.23 16.13
C ARG A 253 0.48 0.46 15.50
N VAL A 254 0.44 0.89 14.24
CA VAL A 254 -0.82 1.10 13.51
C VAL A 254 -1.58 -0.21 13.36
N VAL A 255 -0.90 -1.27 12.91
CA VAL A 255 -1.52 -2.60 12.75
C VAL A 255 -1.98 -3.16 14.10
N SER A 256 -1.18 -3.01 15.17
CA SER A 256 -1.60 -3.41 16.53
C SER A 256 -2.85 -2.65 17.00
N SER A 257 -2.96 -1.34 16.73
CA SER A 257 -4.16 -0.57 17.06
C SER A 257 -5.39 -1.09 16.32
N CYS A 258 -5.27 -1.30 15.01
CA CYS A 258 -6.38 -1.83 14.19
C CYS A 258 -6.84 -3.22 14.64
N LEU A 259 -5.89 -4.11 14.97
CA LEU A 259 -6.21 -5.44 15.49
C LEU A 259 -6.84 -5.37 16.89
N GLY A 260 -6.41 -4.43 17.74
CA GLY A 260 -6.99 -4.19 19.06
C GLY A 260 -8.44 -3.71 18.97
N GLU A 261 -8.69 -2.68 18.15
CA GLU A 261 -10.04 -2.15 17.87
C GLU A 261 -10.97 -3.23 17.32
N PHE A 262 -10.49 -4.02 16.34
CA PHE A 262 -11.25 -5.12 15.77
C PHE A 262 -11.54 -6.21 16.80
N LYS A 263 -10.58 -6.54 17.67
CA LYS A 263 -10.76 -7.57 18.69
C LYS A 263 -11.84 -7.19 19.70
N THR A 264 -11.83 -5.95 20.20
CA THR A 264 -12.89 -5.48 21.09
C THR A 264 -14.25 -5.55 20.42
N ALA A 265 -14.35 -5.04 19.18
CA ALA A 265 -15.60 -5.06 18.45
C ALA A 265 -16.11 -6.49 18.19
N ILE A 266 -15.24 -7.43 17.79
CA ILE A 266 -15.65 -8.80 17.47
C ILE A 266 -16.04 -9.58 18.72
N ASP A 267 -15.36 -9.35 19.86
CA ASP A 267 -15.71 -9.97 21.14
C ASP A 267 -17.11 -9.49 21.60
N ASP A 268 -17.40 -8.19 21.50
CA ASP A 268 -18.72 -7.62 21.80
C ASP A 268 -19.81 -8.22 20.88
N TYR A 269 -19.50 -8.42 19.60
CA TYR A 269 -20.43 -8.99 18.63
C TYR A 269 -20.65 -10.50 18.84
N ILE A 270 -19.62 -11.24 19.21
CA ILE A 270 -19.72 -12.65 19.61
C ILE A 270 -20.67 -12.80 20.79
N GLU A 271 -20.51 -11.97 21.84
CA GLU A 271 -21.38 -11.99 23.01
C GLU A 271 -22.84 -11.66 22.63
N PHE A 272 -23.05 -10.68 21.75
CA PHE A 272 -24.37 -10.35 21.24
C PHE A 272 -25.05 -11.52 20.51
N ILE A 273 -24.34 -12.17 19.60
CA ILE A 273 -24.87 -13.32 18.85
C ILE A 273 -25.13 -14.52 19.77
N GLN A 274 -24.27 -14.75 20.77
CA GLN A 274 -24.49 -15.77 21.79
C GLN A 274 -25.80 -15.54 22.55
N ARG A 275 -26.05 -14.30 23.03
CA ARG A 275 -27.31 -13.96 23.70
C ARG A 275 -28.53 -14.21 22.82
N GLN A 276 -28.46 -13.87 21.52
CA GLN A 276 -29.56 -14.16 20.60
C GLN A 276 -29.77 -15.67 20.38
N ILE A 277 -28.70 -16.47 20.35
CA ILE A 277 -28.81 -17.93 20.27
C ILE A 277 -29.48 -18.49 21.53
N ASP A 278 -29.11 -17.99 22.71
CA ASP A 278 -29.67 -18.41 24.00
C ASP A 278 -31.17 -18.04 24.09
N GLU A 279 -31.55 -16.82 23.69
CA GLU A 279 -32.96 -16.38 23.62
C GLU A 279 -33.77 -17.27 22.66
N LEU A 280 -33.22 -17.60 21.49
CA LEU A 280 -33.84 -18.53 20.55
C LEU A 280 -33.88 -19.97 21.07
N GLN A 281 -33.00 -20.33 22.02
CA GLN A 281 -32.99 -21.63 22.69
C GLN A 281 -34.22 -21.81 23.59
N GLU A 282 -34.63 -20.76 24.30
CA GLU A 282 -35.81 -20.78 25.17
C GLU A 282 -37.15 -20.86 24.40
N MET A 283 -37.17 -20.50 23.11
CA MET A 283 -38.37 -20.48 22.24
C MET A 283 -38.63 -21.80 21.46
N GLU A 284 -38.16 -22.93 22.00
CA GLU A 284 -37.96 -24.27 21.39
C GLU A 284 -39.09 -24.90 20.54
N MET A 285 -40.31 -24.36 20.53
CA MET A 285 -41.49 -24.96 19.89
C MET A 285 -41.74 -24.51 18.44
N GLN A 286 -40.89 -23.65 17.85
CA GLN A 286 -41.09 -23.16 16.48
C GLN A 286 -40.00 -23.64 15.48
N PRO A 287 -40.37 -24.27 14.34
CA PRO A 287 -39.41 -24.74 13.34
C PRO A 287 -38.63 -23.61 12.65
N ILE A 288 -39.19 -22.40 12.61
CA ILE A 288 -38.52 -21.20 12.07
C ILE A 288 -37.36 -20.79 12.99
N ALA A 289 -37.56 -20.84 14.31
CA ALA A 289 -36.53 -20.52 15.30
C ALA A 289 -35.35 -21.51 15.26
N ALA A 290 -35.60 -22.78 14.94
CA ALA A 290 -34.55 -23.78 14.81
C ALA A 290 -33.64 -23.53 13.58
N ALA A 291 -34.20 -23.06 12.47
CA ALA A 291 -33.44 -22.70 11.27
C ALA A 291 -32.59 -21.46 11.50
N GLU A 292 -33.17 -20.42 12.12
CA GLU A 292 -32.48 -19.18 12.47
C GLU A 292 -31.33 -19.42 13.46
N ARG A 293 -31.55 -20.26 14.48
CA ARG A 293 -30.52 -20.67 15.44
C ARG A 293 -29.33 -21.34 14.74
N ARG A 294 -29.59 -22.25 13.82
CA ARG A 294 -28.53 -22.96 13.07
C ARG A 294 -27.68 -21.98 12.26
N GLU A 295 -28.29 -20.94 11.69
CA GLU A 295 -27.57 -19.92 10.92
C GLU A 295 -26.70 -19.05 11.82
N LYS A 296 -27.24 -18.57 12.95
CA LYS A 296 -26.47 -17.82 13.95
C LYS A 296 -25.32 -18.65 14.54
N GLN A 297 -25.50 -19.96 14.71
CA GLN A 297 -24.43 -20.86 15.18
C GLN A 297 -23.26 -20.95 14.18
N LYS A 298 -23.55 -21.01 12.86
CA LYS A 298 -22.50 -21.00 11.83
C LYS A 298 -21.76 -19.67 11.81
N LEU A 299 -22.51 -18.56 11.88
CA LEU A 299 -21.93 -17.23 11.99
C LEU A 299 -20.98 -17.16 13.19
N LEU A 300 -21.43 -17.65 14.35
CA LEU A 300 -20.64 -17.68 15.56
C LEU A 300 -19.31 -18.44 15.35
N THR A 301 -19.32 -19.56 14.63
CA THR A 301 -18.08 -20.29 14.28
C THR A 301 -17.11 -19.41 13.48
N VAL A 302 -17.60 -18.71 12.44
CA VAL A 302 -16.77 -17.81 11.62
C VAL A 302 -16.19 -16.67 12.43
N LEU A 303 -16.98 -16.07 13.34
CA LEU A 303 -16.51 -15.00 14.21
C LEU A 303 -15.40 -15.46 15.16
N HIS A 304 -15.50 -16.66 15.73
CA HIS A 304 -14.44 -17.23 16.56
C HIS A 304 -13.15 -17.48 15.75
N GLU A 305 -13.25 -17.96 14.51
CA GLU A 305 -12.08 -18.11 13.64
C GLU A 305 -11.38 -16.76 13.38
N TYR A 306 -12.15 -15.69 13.23
CA TYR A 306 -11.62 -14.35 12.99
C TYR A 306 -10.97 -13.79 14.25
N ALA A 307 -11.57 -13.98 15.42
CA ALA A 307 -11.01 -13.59 16.72
C ALA A 307 -9.70 -14.36 17.01
N ASP A 308 -9.65 -15.65 16.70
CA ASP A 308 -8.45 -16.48 16.83
C ASP A 308 -7.32 -16.01 15.91
N ALA A 309 -7.66 -15.71 14.65
CA ALA A 309 -6.72 -15.16 13.69
C ALA A 309 -6.16 -13.81 14.17
N ALA A 310 -7.02 -12.88 14.59
CA ALA A 310 -6.60 -11.59 15.13
C ALA A 310 -5.68 -11.77 16.35
N THR A 311 -6.01 -12.68 17.26
CA THR A 311 -5.18 -12.98 18.44
C THR A 311 -3.81 -13.54 18.06
N LYS A 312 -3.73 -14.44 17.08
CA LYS A 312 -2.45 -14.96 16.56
C LYS A 312 -1.61 -13.86 15.93
N MET A 313 -2.25 -12.97 15.16
CA MET A 313 -1.58 -11.84 14.52
C MET A 313 -0.99 -10.86 15.54
N THR A 314 -1.78 -10.49 16.54
CA THR A 314 -1.35 -9.61 17.64
C THR A 314 -0.14 -10.19 18.36
N LYS A 315 -0.18 -11.48 18.75
CA LYS A 315 0.94 -12.16 19.41
C LYS A 315 2.23 -12.14 18.58
N ALA A 316 2.13 -12.35 17.27
CA ALA A 316 3.30 -12.31 16.39
C ALA A 316 3.94 -10.91 16.35
N ILE A 317 3.12 -9.87 16.32
CA ILE A 317 3.60 -8.48 16.37
C ILE A 317 4.22 -8.17 17.75
N GLU A 318 3.59 -8.59 18.84
CA GLU A 318 4.10 -8.42 20.21
C GLU A 318 5.49 -9.04 20.39
N LEU A 319 5.75 -10.22 19.81
CA LEU A 319 7.08 -10.85 19.86
C LEU A 319 8.17 -9.95 19.26
N VAL A 320 7.89 -9.28 18.15
CA VAL A 320 8.83 -8.34 17.53
C VAL A 320 8.96 -7.06 18.35
N GLN A 321 7.87 -6.58 18.96
CA GLN A 321 7.90 -5.41 19.85
C GLN A 321 8.76 -5.64 21.10
N GLN A 322 8.89 -6.89 21.56
CA GLN A 322 9.76 -7.27 22.67
C GLN A 322 11.23 -7.42 22.28
N ALA A 323 11.58 -7.36 20.99
CA ALA A 323 12.95 -7.52 20.52
C ALA A 323 13.87 -6.38 21.01
N PRO A 324 15.15 -6.66 21.36
CA PRO A 324 16.08 -5.64 21.86
C PRO A 324 16.27 -4.45 20.90
N TRP A 325 16.26 -4.70 19.59
CA TRP A 325 16.39 -3.65 18.58
C TRP A 325 15.15 -2.74 18.54
N TYR A 326 13.94 -3.27 18.79
CA TYR A 326 12.71 -2.49 18.71
C TYR A 326 12.65 -1.38 19.78
N ASN A 327 13.17 -1.68 20.97
CA ASN A 327 13.22 -0.74 22.09
C ASN A 327 14.31 0.33 21.96
N SER A 328 15.38 0.05 21.21
CA SER A 328 16.46 1.02 20.93
C SER A 328 16.14 2.00 19.79
N VAL A 329 15.07 1.76 19.03
CA VAL A 329 14.65 2.60 17.89
C VAL A 329 13.75 3.76 18.33
N GLY A 330 13.99 4.95 17.77
CA GLY A 330 13.18 6.15 17.99
C GLY A 330 11.73 6.02 17.50
N SER A 331 10.82 6.83 18.06
CA SER A 331 9.40 6.84 17.65
C SER A 331 9.05 7.88 16.58
N THR A 332 10.01 8.74 16.21
CA THR A 332 9.79 9.82 15.25
C THR A 332 9.94 9.30 13.82
N LEU A 333 8.90 9.47 13.02
CA LEU A 333 8.96 9.11 11.60
C LEU A 333 9.99 9.99 10.89
N PRO A 334 10.88 9.40 10.06
CA PRO A 334 11.82 10.16 9.26
C PRO A 334 11.07 10.92 8.15
N LEU A 335 11.51 12.14 7.85
CA LEU A 335 10.97 12.97 6.76
C LEU A 335 11.27 12.40 5.37
N GLN A 336 12.24 11.49 5.27
CA GLN A 336 12.68 10.89 4.01
C GLN A 336 12.27 9.42 3.96
N HIS A 337 11.77 8.98 2.79
CA HIS A 337 11.48 7.58 2.51
C HIS A 337 12.78 6.77 2.42
N PRO A 338 12.99 5.78 3.30
CA PRO A 338 14.20 4.95 3.26
C PRO A 338 14.15 3.98 2.08
N GLN A 339 15.25 3.90 1.32
CA GLN A 339 15.39 2.95 0.19
C GLN A 339 15.12 1.49 0.61
N ALA A 340 15.47 1.12 1.84
CA ALA A 340 15.21 -0.21 2.38
C ALA A 340 13.72 -0.59 2.39
N LEU A 341 12.79 0.37 2.46
CA LEU A 341 11.35 0.08 2.35
C LEU A 341 10.93 -0.39 0.96
N SER A 342 11.74 -0.17 -0.07
CA SER A 342 11.48 -0.61 -1.45
C SER A 342 12.28 -1.87 -1.80
N PHE A 343 13.58 -1.90 -1.46
CA PHE A 343 14.48 -2.97 -1.90
C PHE A 343 14.56 -4.17 -0.94
N ASP A 344 14.30 -3.98 0.36
CA ASP A 344 14.34 -5.09 1.31
C ASP A 344 12.95 -5.73 1.41
N VAL A 345 12.87 -7.01 1.07
CA VAL A 345 11.61 -7.80 1.05
C VAL A 345 10.90 -7.74 2.40
N ARG A 346 11.63 -7.66 3.52
CA ARG A 346 11.07 -7.66 4.88
C ARG A 346 10.36 -6.34 5.19
N TYR A 347 11.00 -5.23 4.84
CA TYR A 347 10.49 -3.90 5.09
C TYR A 347 9.40 -3.52 4.09
N SER A 348 9.56 -3.90 2.82
CA SER A 348 8.57 -3.67 1.76
C SER A 348 7.26 -4.41 2.00
N ALA A 349 7.28 -5.65 2.52
CA ALA A 349 6.07 -6.38 2.88
C ALA A 349 5.22 -5.63 3.93
N LEU A 350 5.87 -5.12 4.99
CA LEU A 350 5.21 -4.31 6.02
C LEU A 350 4.70 -2.98 5.46
N TYR A 351 5.49 -2.32 4.63
CA TYR A 351 5.11 -1.05 4.01
C TYR A 351 3.94 -1.21 3.04
N ARG A 352 3.88 -2.30 2.28
CA ARG A 352 2.75 -2.63 1.40
C ARG A 352 1.45 -2.79 2.17
N LEU A 353 1.48 -3.50 3.31
CA LEU A 353 0.32 -3.61 4.20
C LEU A 353 -0.10 -2.21 4.71
N TYR A 354 0.86 -1.41 5.17
CA TYR A 354 0.59 -0.06 5.66
C TYR A 354 -0.10 0.83 4.62
N ARG A 355 0.37 0.81 3.36
CA ARG A 355 -0.23 1.56 2.26
C ARG A 355 -1.67 1.12 2.00
N ARG A 356 -1.96 -0.18 1.99
CA ARG A 356 -3.32 -0.70 1.77
C ARG A 356 -4.29 -0.36 2.91
N LEU A 357 -3.80 -0.34 4.14
CA LEU A 357 -4.60 0.10 5.30
C LEU A 357 -4.93 1.60 5.26
N ARG A 358 -4.12 2.39 4.56
CA ARG A 358 -4.26 3.85 4.43
C ARG A 358 -4.95 4.30 3.13
N ALA A 359 -5.15 3.40 2.18
CA ALA A 359 -5.93 3.71 0.98
C ALA A 359 -7.37 4.06 1.40
N GLU A 360 -7.81 5.27 1.08
CA GLU A 360 -9.18 5.75 1.36
C GLU A 360 -10.23 4.97 0.54
N THR A 361 -9.79 4.32 -0.53
CA THR A 361 -10.60 3.43 -1.38
C THR A 361 -10.43 1.98 -0.96
N ILE A 362 -11.53 1.31 -0.62
CA ILE A 362 -11.55 -0.15 -0.50
C ILE A 362 -11.28 -0.72 -1.89
N GLU A 363 -10.05 -1.17 -2.12
CA GLU A 363 -9.76 -2.16 -3.15
C GLU A 363 -10.40 -3.47 -2.68
N ILE A 364 -11.68 -3.65 -2.98
CA ILE A 364 -12.32 -4.96 -2.90
C ILE A 364 -11.42 -5.86 -3.72
N ALA A 365 -10.76 -6.83 -3.08
CA ALA A 365 -9.72 -7.66 -3.67
C ALA A 365 -10.21 -8.34 -4.97
N LEU A 366 -10.05 -7.61 -6.07
CA LEU A 366 -10.20 -8.00 -7.45
C LEU A 366 -8.87 -7.62 -8.09
N ASP A 367 -7.85 -8.40 -7.75
CA ASP A 367 -6.52 -8.42 -8.33
C ASP A 367 -5.69 -7.11 -8.25
N ASP A 368 -4.46 -7.22 -7.73
CA ASP A 368 -3.56 -6.08 -7.45
C ASP A 368 -3.20 -5.27 -8.71
N ALA A 369 -3.31 -5.89 -9.88
CA ALA A 369 -3.05 -5.29 -11.18
C ALA A 369 -4.02 -4.15 -11.56
N TYR A 370 -5.19 -4.03 -10.91
CA TYR A 370 -6.22 -3.05 -11.25
C TYR A 370 -6.35 -1.88 -10.26
N SER A 371 -5.54 -1.86 -9.20
CA SER A 371 -5.62 -0.91 -8.07
C SER A 371 -5.55 0.58 -8.44
N TYR A 372 -4.83 0.93 -9.52
CA TYR A 372 -4.69 2.32 -9.99
C TYR A 372 -5.47 2.64 -11.26
N GLN A 373 -6.16 1.64 -11.83
CA GLN A 373 -6.89 1.76 -13.09
C GLN A 373 -8.39 1.58 -12.83
N TRP A 374 -9.14 2.68 -12.92
CA TRP A 374 -10.58 2.59 -12.90
C TRP A 374 -11.10 1.91 -14.17
N LYS A 375 -12.33 1.40 -14.16
CA LYS A 375 -12.96 0.88 -15.38
C LYS A 375 -13.14 1.98 -16.43
N ARG A 376 -13.25 1.60 -17.70
CA ARG A 376 -13.43 2.56 -18.80
C ARG A 376 -14.56 3.55 -18.49
N THR A 377 -14.38 4.80 -18.90
CA THR A 377 -15.33 5.90 -18.59
C THR A 377 -16.75 5.62 -19.04
N ASP A 378 -16.92 4.91 -20.17
CA ASP A 378 -18.23 4.46 -20.66
C ASP A 378 -18.87 3.44 -19.71
N GLN A 379 -18.12 2.44 -19.26
CA GLN A 379 -18.61 1.45 -18.29
C GLN A 379 -18.94 2.08 -16.94
N LEU A 380 -18.12 3.01 -16.45
CA LEU A 380 -18.43 3.76 -15.23
C LEU A 380 -19.73 4.55 -15.39
N TYR A 381 -19.89 5.23 -16.53
CA TYR A 381 -21.12 5.97 -16.80
C TYR A 381 -22.35 5.06 -16.88
N GLU A 382 -22.24 3.89 -17.52
CA GLU A 382 -23.32 2.89 -17.58
C GLU A 382 -23.71 2.36 -16.20
N LEU A 383 -22.73 1.96 -15.38
CA LEU A 383 -22.95 1.51 -14.01
C LEU A 383 -23.59 2.61 -13.16
N TRP A 384 -23.10 3.84 -13.29
CA TRP A 384 -23.64 4.98 -12.54
C TRP A 384 -25.08 5.27 -12.95
N CYS A 385 -25.38 5.28 -14.25
CA CYS A 385 -26.74 5.45 -14.76
C CYS A 385 -27.66 4.33 -14.26
N PHE A 386 -27.19 3.08 -14.25
CA PHE A 386 -27.93 1.96 -13.71
C PHE A 386 -28.26 2.15 -12.22
N VAL A 387 -27.28 2.51 -11.39
CA VAL A 387 -27.48 2.78 -9.96
C VAL A 387 -28.49 3.91 -9.75
N LYS A 388 -28.36 5.03 -10.48
CA LYS A 388 -29.27 6.16 -10.38
C LYS A 388 -30.69 5.80 -10.82
N LEU A 389 -30.82 5.05 -11.92
CA LEU A 389 -32.11 4.57 -12.42
C LEU A 389 -32.77 3.62 -11.42
N TYR A 390 -32.02 2.65 -10.90
CA TYR A 390 -32.48 1.72 -9.88
C TYR A 390 -33.00 2.47 -8.65
N ARG A 391 -32.23 3.41 -8.10
CA ARG A 391 -32.66 4.23 -6.96
C ARG A 391 -33.91 5.06 -7.27
N ALA A 392 -34.02 5.62 -8.48
CA ALA A 392 -35.20 6.35 -8.89
C ALA A 392 -36.44 5.45 -8.90
N LEU A 393 -36.32 4.22 -9.43
CA LEU A 393 -37.40 3.23 -9.48
C LEU A 393 -37.76 2.69 -8.09
N ALA A 394 -36.75 2.38 -7.27
CA ALA A 394 -36.91 1.90 -5.89
C ALA A 394 -37.38 2.99 -4.92
N HIS A 395 -37.41 4.26 -5.35
CA HIS A 395 -37.88 5.35 -4.52
C HIS A 395 -39.33 5.10 -4.08
N PRO A 396 -39.71 5.35 -2.80
CA PRO A 396 -41.02 4.99 -2.25
C PRO A 396 -42.24 5.61 -2.94
N ARG A 397 -42.02 6.61 -3.82
CA ARG A 397 -43.06 7.21 -4.67
C ARG A 397 -43.41 6.37 -5.90
N ILE A 398 -42.45 5.58 -6.40
CA ILE A 398 -42.63 4.68 -7.54
C ILE A 398 -42.84 3.25 -7.05
N GLY A 399 -42.15 2.86 -5.96
CA GLY A 399 -42.42 1.62 -5.22
C GLY A 399 -42.01 0.34 -5.94
N PHE A 400 -41.09 0.41 -6.90
CA PHE A 400 -40.57 -0.78 -7.56
C PHE A 400 -39.73 -1.62 -6.59
N GLN A 401 -40.11 -2.87 -6.38
CA GLN A 401 -39.29 -3.88 -5.71
C GLN A 401 -38.88 -4.93 -6.75
N PRO A 402 -37.56 -5.14 -6.96
CA PRO A 402 -37.05 -6.09 -7.95
C PRO A 402 -37.36 -7.56 -7.63
#